data_AF-A0A386TUE6-F1
#
_entry.id   AF-A0A386TUE6-F1
#
_cell.length_a   1.000
_cell.length_b   1.000
_cell.length_c   1.000
_cell.angle_alpha   90.00
_cell.angle_beta   90.00
_cell.angle_gamma   90.00
#
_symmetry.space_group_name_H-M   'P 1'
#
loop_
_entity.id
_entity.type
_entity.pdbx_description
1 polymer ?
#
loop_
_entity_poly.entity_id
_entity_poly.type
_entity_poly.pdbx_seq_one_letter_code
_entity_poly.pdbx_strand_id
1 'polypeptide(L)'
;LPAITLIFIALPSLRLLYLLDESMNPMITLKTIGHQWYWSYEYMDFKNQIEFDSYMIQPELINSFRLLDVDNRTLLPMNTQIRTLITAADVIHSWTIPTLGMK
;
A
#
# COMPACT_ATOMS: atom_id res chain seq x y z
N LEU A 1 29.88 7.31 25.06
CA LEU A 1 28.58 6.63 25.31
C LEU A 1 27.54 6.91 24.21
N PRO A 2 27.22 8.18 23.84
CA PRO A 2 26.19 8.47 22.83
C PRO A 2 26.50 7.93 21.43
N ALA A 3 27.76 7.97 21.00
CA ALA A 3 28.16 7.41 19.71
C ALA A 3 27.95 5.89 19.64
N ILE A 4 28.22 5.17 20.74
CA ILE A 4 28.05 3.72 20.82
C ILE A 4 26.55 3.36 20.72
N THR A 5 25.68 4.08 21.42
CA THR A 5 24.23 3.87 21.34
C THR A 5 23.69 4.10 19.92
N LEU A 6 24.21 5.09 19.19
CA LEU A 6 23.83 5.33 17.80
C LEU A 6 24.23 4.16 16.88
N ILE A 7 25.42 3.58 17.07
CA ILE A 7 25.87 2.42 16.28
C ILE A 7 24.94 1.22 16.50
N PHE A 8 24.54 0.96 17.74
CA PHE A 8 23.61 -0.14 18.06
C PHE A 8 22.22 0.02 17.44
N ILE A 9 21.75 1.26 17.22
CA ILE A 9 20.49 1.54 16.53
C ILE A 9 20.68 1.46 15.01
N ALA A 10 21.78 2.03 14.50
CA ALA A 10 22.04 2.15 13.08
C ALA A 10 22.27 0.80 12.39
N LEU A 11 23.04 -0.12 13.00
CA LEU A 11 23.34 -1.42 12.39
C LEU A 11 22.09 -2.27 12.05
N PRO A 12 21.15 -2.53 13.00
CA PRO A 12 19.92 -3.27 12.66
C PRO A 12 19.00 -2.48 11.73
N SER A 13 18.95 -1.15 11.85
CA SER A 13 18.15 -0.29 10.97
C SER A 13 18.62 -0.35 9.52
N LEU A 14 19.93 -0.23 9.29
CA LEU A 14 20.52 -0.34 7.95
C LEU A 14 20.32 -1.74 7.37
N ARG A 15 20.49 -2.80 8.17
CA ARG A 15 20.22 -4.16 7.72
C ARG A 15 18.78 -4.33 7.24
N LEU A 16 17.81 -3.82 7.99
CA LEU A 16 16.40 -3.89 7.60
C LEU A 16 16.14 -3.08 6.32
N LEU A 17 16.72 -1.89 6.20
CA LEU A 17 16.60 -1.05 5.01
C LEU A 17 17.01 -1.79 3.73
N TYR A 18 18.18 -2.45 3.76
CA TYR A 18 18.65 -3.20 2.59
C TYR A 18 17.82 -4.46 2.30
N LEU A 19 17.27 -5.11 3.33
CA LEU A 19 16.37 -6.26 3.13
C LEU A 19 15.03 -5.86 2.51
N LEU A 20 14.55 -4.64 2.77
CA LEU A 20 13.32 -4.12 2.17
C LEU A 20 13.50 -3.71 0.70
N ASP A 21 14.71 -3.30 0.32
CA ASP A 21 15.04 -2.85 -1.05
C ASP A 21 15.50 -3.99 -1.96
N GLU A 22 15.69 -5.20 -1.42
CA GLU A 22 16.13 -6.35 -2.22
C GLU A 22 15.14 -6.63 -3.36
N SER A 23 15.66 -6.83 -4.58
CA SER A 23 14.83 -6.99 -5.77
C SER A 23 14.10 -8.32 -5.73
N MET A 24 12.84 -8.27 -5.34
CA MET A 24 11.98 -9.44 -5.29
C MET A 24 11.27 -9.60 -6.64
N ASN A 25 11.08 -10.81 -7.17
CA ASN A 25 10.39 -11.08 -8.44
C ASN A 25 8.86 -11.10 -8.24
N PRO A 26 8.13 -9.99 -8.48
CA PRO A 26 6.71 -9.95 -8.14
C PRO A 26 5.90 -10.81 -9.12
N MET A 27 4.83 -11.41 -8.61
CA MET A 27 3.87 -12.15 -9.42
C MET A 27 2.73 -11.24 -9.90
N ILE A 28 2.42 -10.19 -9.13
CA ILE A 28 1.34 -9.25 -9.42
C ILE A 28 1.84 -7.82 -9.19
N THR A 29 1.46 -6.92 -10.07
CA THR A 29 1.70 -5.48 -10.04
C THR A 29 0.36 -4.77 -9.91
N LEU A 30 0.15 -4.16 -8.76
CA LEU A 30 -0.99 -3.29 -8.47
C LEU A 30 -0.53 -1.84 -8.60
N LYS A 31 -1.17 -1.06 -9.45
CA LYS A 31 -0.98 0.38 -9.50
C LYS A 31 -2.10 1.05 -8.70
N THR A 32 -1.72 1.96 -7.82
CA THR A 32 -2.61 2.70 -6.95
C THR A 32 -2.46 4.18 -7.22
N ILE A 33 -3.57 4.86 -7.50
CA ILE A 33 -3.60 6.27 -7.87
C ILE A 33 -4.41 7.02 -6.81
N GLY A 34 -3.78 7.99 -6.16
CA GLY A 34 -4.44 8.90 -5.25
C GLY A 34 -5.12 10.04 -6.00
N HIS A 35 -6.38 10.29 -5.67
CA HIS A 35 -7.16 11.43 -6.11
C HIS A 35 -7.67 12.19 -4.89
N GLN A 36 -8.27 13.36 -5.10
CA GLN A 36 -9.00 14.07 -4.05
C GLN A 36 -10.12 13.21 -3.46
N TRP A 37 -9.81 12.61 -2.30
CA TRP A 37 -10.69 11.84 -1.41
C TRP A 37 -11.12 10.46 -1.90
N TYR A 38 -10.41 9.87 -2.86
CA TYR A 38 -10.60 8.47 -3.24
C TYR A 38 -9.31 7.87 -3.83
N TRP A 39 -9.33 6.55 -4.00
CA TRP A 39 -8.23 5.81 -4.61
C TRP A 39 -8.73 5.06 -5.85
N SER A 40 -7.95 5.04 -6.90
CA SER A 40 -8.18 4.17 -8.06
C SER A 40 -7.12 3.07 -8.09
N TYR A 41 -7.54 1.85 -8.41
CA TYR A 41 -6.68 0.68 -8.45
C TYR A 41 -6.68 0.06 -9.85
N GLU A 42 -5.50 -0.20 -10.40
CA GLU A 42 -5.31 -0.85 -11.69
C GLU A 42 -4.46 -2.12 -11.51
N TYR A 43 -4.96 -3.28 -11.97
CA TYR A 43 -4.18 -4.51 -11.98
C TYR A 43 -3.53 -4.69 -13.34
N MET A 44 -2.20 -4.60 -13.38
CA MET A 44 -1.44 -4.47 -14.63
C MET A 44 -1.20 -5.80 -15.36
N ASP A 45 -1.21 -6.93 -14.66
CA ASP A 45 -0.78 -8.22 -15.21
C ASP A 45 -1.92 -9.07 -15.80
N PHE A 46 -3.18 -8.64 -15.66
CA PHE A 46 -4.32 -9.37 -16.20
C PHE A 46 -4.62 -8.97 -17.64
N LYS A 47 -5.03 -9.93 -18.47
CA LYS A 47 -5.38 -9.70 -19.88
C LYS A 47 -6.57 -8.76 -20.06
N ASN A 48 -7.51 -8.83 -19.12
CA ASN A 48 -8.60 -7.87 -19.05
C ASN A 48 -8.11 -6.73 -18.14
N GLN A 49 -8.25 -5.50 -18.61
CA GLN A 49 -7.98 -4.32 -17.82
C GLN A 49 -8.97 -4.28 -16.65
N ILE A 50 -8.47 -4.49 -15.43
CA ILE A 50 -9.25 -4.40 -14.21
C ILE A 50 -8.85 -3.09 -13.56
N GLU A 51 -9.77 -2.12 -13.60
CA GLU A 51 -9.63 -0.84 -12.95
C GLU A 51 -10.93 -0.45 -12.26
N PHE A 52 -10.83 0.18 -11.09
CA PHE A 52 -11.98 0.71 -10.36
C PHE A 52 -11.57 1.77 -9.36
N ASP A 53 -12.55 2.60 -9.00
CA ASP A 53 -12.44 3.59 -7.93
C ASP A 53 -12.96 3.02 -6.61
N SER A 54 -12.34 3.44 -5.51
CA SER A 54 -12.66 3.06 -4.14
C SER A 54 -12.93 4.31 -3.31
N TYR A 55 -14.21 4.50 -2.96
CA TYR A 55 -14.71 5.59 -2.14
C TYR A 55 -15.06 5.09 -0.73
N MET A 56 -14.91 5.98 0.25
CA MET A 56 -15.36 5.72 1.62
C MET A 56 -16.88 5.61 1.68
N ILE A 57 -17.40 4.55 2.30
CA ILE A 57 -18.84 4.37 2.49
C ILE A 57 -19.32 5.28 3.62
N GLN A 58 -20.50 5.90 3.44
CA GLN A 58 -21.18 6.63 4.51
C GLN A 58 -21.70 5.66 5.58
N PRO A 59 -21.67 6.02 6.88
CA PRO A 59 -22.01 5.13 7.99
C PRO A 59 -23.53 4.88 8.14
N GLU A 60 -24.18 4.45 7.07
CA GLU A 60 -25.61 4.12 7.03
C GLU A 60 -25.86 2.60 7.12
N LEU A 61 -24.86 1.78 6.79
CA LEU A 61 -24.97 0.32 6.86
C LEU A 61 -24.67 -0.21 8.27
N ILE A 62 -25.63 -0.97 8.80
CA ILE A 62 -25.46 -1.84 9.96
C ILE A 62 -24.28 -2.79 9.69
N ASN A 63 -23.28 -2.81 10.58
CA ASN A 63 -22.03 -3.58 10.52
C ASN A 63 -20.87 -3.03 9.65
N SER A 64 -20.84 -1.72 9.37
CA SER A 64 -19.66 -1.08 8.73
C SER A 64 -18.70 -0.45 9.74
N PHE A 65 -17.40 -0.48 9.43
CA PHE A 65 -16.38 0.27 10.16
C PHE A 65 -16.35 1.72 9.66
N ARG A 66 -16.80 2.63 10.53
CA ARG A 66 -16.83 4.08 10.26
C ARG A 66 -15.43 4.59 9.87
N LEU A 67 -15.35 5.30 8.74
CA LEU A 67 -14.11 5.87 8.15
C LEU A 67 -13.07 4.85 7.66
N LEU A 68 -13.39 3.56 7.63
CA LEU A 68 -12.45 2.51 7.17
C LEU A 68 -13.01 1.70 6.01
N ASP A 69 -14.32 1.47 5.98
CA ASP A 69 -14.94 0.72 4.90
C ASP A 69 -15.06 1.55 3.61
N VAL A 70 -14.82 0.87 2.50
CA VAL A 70 -14.89 1.38 1.14
C VAL A 70 -15.85 0.55 0.30
N ASP A 71 -16.42 1.15 -0.73
CA ASP A 71 -17.37 0.51 -1.65
C ASP A 71 -16.72 -0.64 -2.45
N ASN A 72 -15.53 -0.41 -2.99
CA ASN A 72 -14.77 -1.38 -3.76
C ASN A 72 -13.44 -1.69 -3.05
N ARG A 73 -13.33 -2.91 -2.50
CA ARG A 73 -12.11 -3.36 -1.83
C ARG A 73 -11.12 -3.93 -2.84
N THR A 74 -9.85 -3.54 -2.71
CA THR A 74 -8.75 -4.13 -3.48
C THR A 74 -8.44 -5.54 -2.98
N LEU A 75 -8.73 -6.54 -3.82
CA LEU A 75 -8.52 -7.95 -3.52
C LEU A 75 -7.15 -8.39 -4.02
N LEU A 76 -6.34 -8.91 -3.10
CA LEU A 76 -4.99 -9.40 -3.40
C LEU A 76 -4.84 -10.85 -2.89
N PRO A 77 -4.15 -11.72 -3.64
CA PRO A 77 -3.95 -13.10 -3.20
C PRO A 77 -2.92 -13.18 -2.06
N MET A 78 -3.26 -13.94 -1.03
CA MET A 78 -2.38 -14.18 0.12
C MET A 78 -1.15 -15.00 -0.29
N ASN A 79 -0.03 -14.82 0.44
CA ASN A 79 1.24 -15.52 0.22
C ASN A 79 1.80 -15.34 -1.20
N THR A 80 1.48 -14.24 -1.85
CA THR A 80 2.05 -13.86 -3.14
C THR A 80 2.84 -12.59 -3.00
N GLN A 81 3.93 -12.49 -3.77
CA GLN A 81 4.72 -11.29 -3.79
C GLN A 81 4.10 -10.28 -4.75
N ILE A 82 3.63 -9.17 -4.20
CA ILE A 82 2.93 -8.12 -4.92
C ILE A 82 3.81 -6.88 -4.98
N ARG A 83 4.01 -6.33 -6.17
CA ARG A 83 4.60 -5.01 -6.38
C ARG A 83 3.49 -3.97 -6.40
N THR A 84 3.64 -2.92 -5.60
CA THR A 84 2.73 -1.76 -5.62
C THR A 84 3.41 -0.59 -6.32
N LEU A 85 2.72 0.05 -7.26
CA LEU A 85 3.16 1.27 -7.93
C LEU A 85 2.23 2.40 -7.50
N ILE A 86 2.72 3.33 -6.70
CA ILE A 86 1.89 4.38 -6.08
C ILE A 86 2.15 5.71 -6.79
N THR A 87 1.09 6.38 -7.21
CA THR A 87 1.15 7.73 -7.79
C THR A 87 -0.09 8.53 -7.40
N ALA A 88 -0.17 9.78 -7.85
CA ALA A 88 -1.32 10.65 -7.64
C ALA A 88 -1.66 11.40 -8.92
N ALA A 89 -2.96 11.64 -9.15
CA ALA A 89 -3.43 12.40 -10.31
C ALA A 89 -3.50 13.92 -10.05
N ASP A 90 -3.54 14.34 -8.78
CA ASP A 90 -3.70 15.74 -8.39
C ASP A 90 -2.64 16.22 -7.37
N VAL A 91 -2.94 16.20 -6.07
CA VAL A 91 -2.04 16.60 -4.98
C VAL A 91 -1.31 15.40 -4.42
N ILE A 92 -0.38 15.64 -3.49
CA ILE A 92 0.35 14.56 -2.84
C ILE A 92 -0.59 13.77 -1.92
N HIS A 93 -0.65 12.46 -2.15
CA HIS A 93 -1.28 11.48 -1.28
C HIS A 93 -0.26 10.42 -0.86
N SER A 94 -0.49 9.75 0.28
CA SER A 94 0.32 8.61 0.73
C SER A 94 -0.61 7.41 0.94
N TRP A 95 -0.24 6.29 0.33
CA TRP A 95 -1.00 5.06 0.41
C TRP A 95 -0.41 4.19 1.51
N THR A 96 -1.13 4.04 2.62
CA THR A 96 -0.62 3.40 3.83
C THR A 96 -1.50 2.22 4.24
N ILE A 97 -0.86 1.06 4.48
CA ILE A 97 -1.49 -0.11 5.11
C ILE A 97 -0.60 -0.56 6.27
N PRO A 98 -0.88 -0.14 7.51
CA PRO A 98 0.02 -0.36 8.65
C PRO A 98 0.31 -1.83 8.94
N THR A 99 -0.68 -2.70 8.77
CA THR A 99 -0.54 -4.15 8.99
C THR A 99 0.39 -4.84 7.99
N LEU A 100 0.63 -4.21 6.84
CA LEU A 100 1.61 -4.66 5.84
C LEU A 100 2.96 -3.94 5.97
N GLY A 101 3.09 -2.97 6.88
CA GLY A 101 4.31 -2.17 7.02
C GLY A 101 4.59 -1.23 5.83
N MET A 102 3.56 -0.88 5.04
CA MET A 102 3.69 -0.02 3.86
C MET A 102 3.17 1.41 4.12
N LYS A 103 3.88 2.43 3.62
CA LYS A 103 3.52 3.85 3.67
C LYS A 103 4.12 4.62 2.50
#